data_AF-A0A8J6B481-F1
#
_entry.id   AF-A0A8J6B481-F1
#
_cell.length_a   1.000
_cell.length_b   1.000
_cell.length_c   1.000
_cell.angle_alpha   90.00
_cell.angle_beta   90.00
_cell.angle_gamma   90.00
#
_symmetry.space_group_name_H-M   'P 1'
#
loop_
_entity.id
_entity.type
_entity.pdbx_description
1 polymer ?
#
loop_
_entity_poly.entity_id
_entity_poly.type
_entity_poly.pdbx_seq_one_letter_code
_entity_poly.pdbx_strand_id
1 'polypeptide(L)'
;LQKTKSDITDLVRSADVISTNKAEMLPFAKFGLRDNLIKSELLKKEPTYTFLQDFRFYVGTYNVNGQSPKENLQPWLSVDPEPPDVYCIGYVIQGYFYS
;
A
#
# COMPACT_ATOMS: atom_id res chain seq x y z
N LEU A 1 19.58 52.26 13.54
CA LEU A 1 20.21 51.17 12.74
C LEU A 1 20.61 50.06 13.71
N GLN A 2 19.74 49.07 13.92
CA GLN A 2 20.04 47.90 14.78
C GLN A 2 20.04 46.61 13.93
N LYS A 3 21.16 45.90 14.04
CA LYS A 3 21.52 44.55 13.57
C LYS A 3 20.41 43.50 13.82
N THR A 4 20.26 42.36 13.12
CA THR A 4 20.61 41.85 11.78
C THR A 4 19.78 40.57 11.60
N LYS A 5 19.38 40.27 10.36
CA LYS A 5 18.56 39.17 9.82
C LYS A 5 19.06 37.73 10.09
N SER A 6 19.93 37.48 11.06
CA SER A 6 20.63 36.19 11.23
C SER A 6 19.87 35.12 12.02
N ASP A 7 18.83 35.45 12.79
CA ASP A 7 18.18 34.45 13.66
C ASP A 7 17.09 33.63 12.96
N ILE A 8 16.65 34.01 11.76
CA ILE A 8 15.59 33.29 11.03
C ILE A 8 16.17 32.09 10.25
N THR A 9 17.45 32.13 9.89
CA THR A 9 18.07 31.10 9.05
C THR A 9 18.35 29.79 9.79
N ASP A 10 18.42 29.81 11.12
CA ASP A 10 18.72 28.62 11.92
C ASP A 10 17.49 27.75 12.22
N LEU A 11 16.28 28.28 12.03
CA LEU A 11 15.04 27.50 12.16
C LEU A 11 14.72 26.65 10.92
N VAL A 12 15.37 26.93 9.79
CA VAL A 12 15.15 26.21 8.51
C VAL A 12 15.91 24.88 8.45
N ARG A 13 16.88 24.64 9.35
CA ARG A 13 17.70 23.41 9.35
C ARG A 13 17.12 22.22 10.12
N SER A 14 15.95 22.34 10.74
CA SER A 14 15.28 21.19 11.38
C SER A 14 14.26 20.48 10.50
N ALA A 15 14.12 20.86 9.22
CA ALA A 15 13.28 20.13 8.27
C ALA A 15 13.91 18.81 7.77
N ASP A 16 15.21 18.60 8.03
CA ASP A 16 15.97 17.45 7.53
C ASP A 16 16.11 16.30 8.54
N VAL A 17 15.05 15.97 9.28
CA VAL A 17 14.95 14.64 9.93
C VAL A 17 13.51 14.15 9.83
N ILE A 18 13.04 13.96 8.61
CA ILE A 18 12.03 12.93 8.38
C ILE A 18 12.72 11.85 7.55
N SER A 19 13.25 10.85 8.24
CA SER A 19 13.51 9.53 7.65
C SER A 19 12.16 8.89 7.36
N THR A 20 11.43 9.46 6.39
CA THR A 20 10.16 8.93 5.89
C THR A 20 10.47 8.01 4.74
N ASN A 21 9.97 6.78 4.84
CA ASN A 21 9.94 5.81 3.77
C ASN A 21 9.52 6.49 2.46
N LYS A 22 10.39 6.44 1.44
CA LYS A 22 10.20 7.13 0.14
C LYS A 22 8.89 6.74 -0.56
N ALA A 23 8.28 5.62 -0.18
CA ALA A 23 6.98 5.16 -0.65
C ALA A 23 5.80 6.04 -0.17
N GLU A 24 5.93 6.71 0.98
CA GLU A 24 4.88 7.60 1.52
C GLU A 24 5.03 9.06 1.05
N MET A 25 6.18 9.42 0.45
CA MET A 25 6.50 10.80 0.07
C MET A 25 5.85 11.30 -1.23
N LEU A 26 5.06 10.50 -1.95
CA LEU A 26 4.33 10.96 -3.14
C LEU A 26 2.82 10.70 -2.92
N PRO A 27 1.95 11.74 -2.87
CA PRO A 27 1.93 12.91 -3.75
C PRO A 27 1.77 14.24 -2.99
N PHE A 28 2.54 14.49 -1.91
CA PHE A 28 2.45 15.80 -1.24
C PHE A 28 2.81 16.95 -2.21
N ALA A 29 3.72 16.73 -3.16
CA ALA A 29 4.03 17.72 -4.20
C ALA A 29 2.89 17.98 -5.21
N LYS A 30 1.84 17.15 -5.25
CA LYS A 30 0.73 17.25 -6.21
C LYS A 30 -0.43 18.14 -5.71
N PHE A 31 -0.39 18.47 -4.42
CA PHE A 31 -1.41 19.25 -3.71
C PHE A 31 -0.78 20.55 -3.20
N GLY A 32 -1.53 21.66 -3.19
CA GLY A 32 -1.00 22.93 -2.66
C GLY A 32 -0.65 22.82 -1.17
N LEU A 33 0.13 23.77 -0.63
CA LEU A 33 0.53 23.77 0.79
C LEU A 33 -0.66 23.60 1.75
N ARG A 34 -1.80 24.25 1.44
CA ARG A 34 -3.06 24.11 2.17
C ARG A 34 -3.59 22.68 2.16
N ASP A 35 -3.65 22.07 1.00
CA ASP A 35 -4.24 20.74 0.81
C ASP A 35 -3.38 19.66 1.49
N ASN A 36 -2.06 19.84 1.49
CA ASN A 36 -1.13 18.99 2.24
C ASN A 36 -1.33 19.10 3.75
N LEU A 37 -1.53 20.31 4.26
CA LEU A 37 -1.81 20.53 5.68
C LEU A 37 -3.12 19.85 6.08
N ILE A 38 -4.18 20.03 5.29
CA ILE A 38 -5.47 19.37 5.53
C ILE A 38 -5.30 17.85 5.52
N LYS A 39 -4.61 17.28 4.52
CA LYS A 39 -4.35 15.84 4.45
C LYS A 39 -3.56 15.33 5.65
N SER A 40 -2.53 16.06 6.08
CA SER A 40 -1.73 15.69 7.26
C SER A 40 -2.58 15.68 8.52
N GLU A 41 -3.43 16.69 8.72
CA GLU A 41 -4.33 16.75 9.88
C GLU A 41 -5.40 15.66 9.85
N LEU A 42 -5.90 15.28 8.67
CA LEU A 42 -6.78 14.11 8.54
C LEU A 42 -6.05 12.83 8.90
N LEU A 43 -4.85 12.57 8.35
CA LEU A 43 -4.08 11.37 8.66
C LEU A 43 -3.79 11.20 10.16
N LYS A 44 -3.51 12.29 10.90
CA LYS A 44 -3.34 12.23 12.36
C LYS A 44 -4.62 11.82 13.10
N LYS A 45 -5.78 12.09 12.51
CA LYS A 45 -7.10 11.79 13.05
C LYS A 45 -7.70 10.51 12.47
N GLU A 46 -6.94 9.74 11.69
CA GLU A 46 -7.39 8.51 11.04
C GLU A 46 -8.17 7.56 11.98
N PRO A 47 -7.73 7.31 13.22
CA PRO A 47 -8.46 6.44 14.15
C PRO A 47 -9.86 6.95 14.57
N THR A 48 -10.19 8.21 14.29
CA THR A 48 -11.50 8.80 14.61
C THR A 48 -12.53 8.59 13.50
N TYR A 49 -12.09 8.20 12.30
CA TYR A 49 -12.96 8.02 11.14
C TYR A 49 -12.74 6.70 10.41
N THR A 50 -11.81 5.86 10.85
CA THR A 50 -11.63 4.49 10.35
C THR A 50 -11.93 3.47 11.43
N PHE A 51 -12.22 2.24 10.99
CA PHE A 51 -12.56 1.13 11.86
C PHE A 51 -11.84 -0.11 11.36
N LEU A 52 -11.28 -0.87 12.31
CA LEU A 52 -10.73 -2.18 12.01
C LEU A 52 -11.88 -3.16 11.73
N GLN A 53 -11.76 -3.86 10.61
CA GLN A 53 -12.67 -4.91 10.22
C GLN A 53 -11.81 -6.12 9.81
N ASP A 54 -12.16 -7.28 10.34
CA ASP A 54 -11.52 -8.53 9.98
C ASP A 54 -12.03 -9.00 8.62
N PHE A 55 -11.11 -9.49 7.79
CA PHE A 55 -11.40 -10.08 6.48
C PHE A 55 -10.66 -11.40 6.34
N ARG A 56 -11.31 -12.38 5.74
CA ARG A 56 -10.77 -13.70 5.46
C ARG A 56 -10.23 -13.73 4.04
N PHE A 57 -8.95 -14.02 3.89
CA PHE A 57 -8.27 -14.13 2.61
C PHE A 57 -7.93 -15.58 2.32
N TYR A 58 -8.33 -16.07 1.16
CA TYR A 58 -7.79 -17.30 0.60
C TYR A 58 -6.68 -16.95 -0.39
N VAL A 59 -5.49 -17.49 -0.18
CA VAL A 59 -4.33 -17.25 -1.04
C VAL A 59 -3.84 -18.59 -1.58
N GLY A 60 -3.87 -18.73 -2.90
CA GLY A 60 -3.51 -19.99 -3.57
C GLY A 60 -2.64 -19.75 -4.79
N THR A 61 -1.70 -20.67 -5.03
CA THR A 61 -0.98 -20.75 -6.29
C THR A 61 -1.26 -22.08 -6.98
N TYR A 62 -1.44 -22.05 -8.29
CA TYR A 62 -1.71 -23.25 -9.08
C TYR A 62 -0.79 -23.29 -10.30
N ASN A 63 0.08 -24.29 -10.35
CA ASN A 63 0.90 -24.54 -11.53
C ASN A 63 0.06 -25.27 -12.57
N VAL A 64 -0.26 -24.57 -13.66
CA VAL A 64 -1.06 -25.12 -14.75
C VAL A 64 -0.21 -25.90 -15.77
N ASN A 65 1.12 -25.94 -15.62
CA ASN A 65 2.06 -26.57 -16.56
C ASN A 65 1.85 -26.13 -18.03
N GLY A 66 1.40 -24.88 -18.23
CA GLY A 66 1.06 -24.34 -19.56
C GLY A 66 -0.22 -24.90 -20.18
N GLN A 67 -1.03 -25.65 -19.42
CA GLN A 67 -2.29 -26.22 -19.87
C GLN A 67 -3.49 -25.34 -19.48
N SER A 68 -4.54 -25.33 -20.30
CA SER A 68 -5.83 -24.77 -19.86
C SER A 68 -6.40 -25.61 -18.72
N PRO A 69 -7.02 -25.00 -17.69
CA PRO A 69 -7.63 -25.76 -16.61
C PRO A 69 -8.74 -26.65 -17.17
N LYS A 70 -8.62 -27.96 -16.94
CA LYS A 70 -9.61 -28.97 -17.37
C LYS A 70 -10.42 -29.52 -16.19
N GLU A 71 -9.92 -29.35 -14.97
CA GLU A 71 -10.50 -29.88 -13.75
C GLU A 71 -11.26 -28.81 -12.96
N ASN A 72 -12.25 -29.26 -12.18
CA ASN A 72 -13.00 -28.38 -11.31
C ASN A 72 -12.13 -27.97 -10.11
N LEU A 73 -11.92 -26.66 -9.93
CA LEU A 73 -11.14 -26.11 -8.83
C LEU A 73 -11.93 -25.95 -7.53
N GLN A 74 -13.23 -26.26 -7.50
CA GLN A 74 -14.06 -26.10 -6.29
C GLN A 74 -13.49 -26.82 -5.06
N PRO A 75 -12.95 -28.06 -5.14
CA PRO A 75 -12.34 -28.71 -3.99
C PRO A 75 -11.11 -27.97 -3.45
N TRP A 76 -10.40 -27.26 -4.33
CA TRP A 76 -9.24 -26.45 -3.95
C TRP A 76 -9.65 -25.09 -3.39
N LEU A 77 -10.69 -24.47 -3.93
CA LEU A 77 -11.14 -23.12 -3.53
C LEU A 77 -12.08 -23.13 -2.32
N SER A 78 -12.71 -24.25 -2.00
CA SER A 78 -13.77 -24.38 -1.00
C SER A 78 -13.38 -25.34 0.13
N VAL A 79 -12.18 -25.18 0.67
CA VAL A 79 -11.64 -26.02 1.76
C VAL A 79 -12.33 -25.75 3.08
N ASP A 80 -12.63 -24.48 3.36
CA ASP A 80 -13.26 -24.04 4.61
C ASP A 80 -14.79 -23.95 4.47
N PRO A 81 -15.54 -24.27 5.54
CA PRO A 81 -17.00 -24.18 5.54
C PRO A 81 -17.50 -22.73 5.45
N GLU A 82 -16.71 -21.77 5.92
CA GLU A 82 -17.00 -20.34 5.81
C GLU A 82 -16.20 -19.77 4.62
N PRO A 83 -16.83 -19.14 3.62
CA PRO A 83 -16.12 -18.70 2.41
C PRO A 83 -15.29 -17.44 2.66
N PRO A 84 -14.04 -17.31 2.19
CA PRO A 84 -13.25 -16.09 2.34
C PRO A 84 -13.91 -14.87 1.67
N ASP A 85 -13.62 -13.69 2.19
CA ASP A 85 -14.08 -12.40 1.64
C ASP A 85 -13.31 -12.03 0.36
N VAL A 86 -12.04 -12.46 0.26
CA VAL A 86 -11.17 -12.18 -0.89
C VAL A 86 -10.39 -13.43 -1.29
N TYR A 87 -10.34 -13.70 -2.59
CA TYR A 87 -9.50 -14.75 -3.18
C TYR A 87 -8.33 -14.13 -3.94
N CYS A 88 -7.10 -14.48 -3.54
CA CYS A 88 -5.87 -14.13 -4.23
C CYS A 88 -5.26 -15.38 -4.89
N ILE A 89 -5.53 -15.56 -6.18
CA ILE A 89 -5.13 -16.75 -6.93
C ILE A 89 -4.05 -16.41 -7.95
N GLY A 90 -2.89 -17.05 -7.84
CA GLY A 90 -1.79 -16.95 -8.80
C GLY A 90 -1.67 -18.20 -9.66
N TYR A 91 -1.59 -18.05 -10.98
CA TYR A 91 -1.30 -19.17 -11.88
C TYR A 91 0.16 -19.11 -12.32
N VAL A 92 0.86 -20.24 -12.22
CA VAL A 92 2.20 -20.40 -12.78
C VAL A 92 2.07 -21.06 -14.15
N ILE A 93 2.40 -20.31 -15.20
CA ILE A 93 2.53 -20.84 -16.56
C ILE A 93 3.98 -21.27 -16.78
N GLN A 94 4.18 -22.52 -17.18
CA GLN A 94 5.50 -23.00 -17.55
C GLN A 94 5.71 -22.63 -19.03
N GLY A 95 6.51 -21.59 -19.28
CA GLY A 95 6.91 -21.23 -20.63
C GLY A 95 7.82 -22.31 -21.20
N TYR A 96 7.37 -22.99 -22.26
CA TYR A 96 8.28 -23.79 -23.09
C TYR A 96 9.20 -22.84 -23.85
N PHE A 97 10.38 -22.58 -23.31
CA PHE A 97 11.47 -22.04 -24.11
C PHE A 97 11.97 -23.18 -25.00
N TYR A 98 11.51 -23.23 -26.24
CA TYR A 98 12.15 -24.02 -27.29
C TYR A 98 13.48 -23.33 -27.62
N SER A 99 14.60 -24.03 -27.37
CA SER A 99 15.93 -23.69 -27.89
C SER A 99 16.18 -24.43 -29.20
#